data_AF-A0A1H8K9N3-F1
#
_entry.id   AF-A0A1H8K9N3-F1
#
_cell.length_a   1.000
_cell.length_b   1.000
_cell.length_c   1.000
_cell.angle_alpha   90.00
_cell.angle_beta   90.00
_cell.angle_gamma   90.00
#
_symmetry.space_group_name_H-M   'P 1'
#
loop_
_entity.id
_entity.type
_entity.pdbx_description
1 polymer ?
#
loop_
_entity_poly.entity_id
_entity_poly.type
_entity_poly.pdbx_seq_one_letter_code
_entity_poly.pdbx_strand_id
1 'polypeptide(L)'
;MPQKTISYTIRQAPEVARQIDDLAKRHGFPTRAKFMSYAALTYGGGGDAAIVAELSQISYALHQIDRAATERLHLLKPNDIDEIGRRARAALNSVIFRNAG
;
A
#
# COMPACT_ATOMS: atom_id res chain seq x y z
N MET A 1 22.71 9.70 21.31
CA MET A 1 21.97 9.31 22.54
C MET A 1 21.65 7.83 22.43
N PRO A 2 21.84 7.01 23.47
CA PRO A 2 21.49 5.60 23.41
C PRO A 2 19.97 5.46 23.27
N GLN A 3 19.50 4.65 22.32
CA GLN A 3 18.08 4.35 22.16
C GLN A 3 17.57 3.70 23.45
N LYS A 4 16.56 4.30 24.07
CA LYS A 4 15.95 3.78 25.29
C LYS A 4 15.14 2.53 24.91
N THR A 5 15.69 1.35 25.18
CA THR A 5 14.99 0.08 24.96
C THR A 5 13.86 -0.04 25.97
N ILE A 6 12.61 0.09 25.52
CA ILE A 6 11.43 -0.17 26.34
C ILE A 6 11.16 -1.67 26.28
N SER A 7 11.41 -2.39 27.38
CA SER A 7 11.04 -3.79 27.53
C SER A 7 9.64 -3.90 28.13
N TYR A 8 8.75 -4.64 27.48
CA TYR A 8 7.41 -4.94 28.00
C TYR A 8 7.23 -6.44 28.12
N THR A 9 6.89 -6.91 29.32
CA THR A 9 6.64 -8.34 29.58
C THR A 9 5.18 -8.64 29.37
N ILE A 10 4.88 -9.54 28.43
CA ILE A 10 3.53 -10.01 28.16
C ILE A 10 3.36 -11.38 28.82
N ARG A 11 2.34 -11.55 29.67
CA ARG A 11 1.94 -12.85 30.20
C ARG A 11 1.00 -13.52 29.20
N GLN A 12 1.31 -14.75 28.84
CA GLN A 12 0.57 -15.51 27.82
C GLN A 12 0.41 -16.95 28.30
N ALA A 13 -0.67 -17.60 27.86
CA ALA A 13 -0.84 -19.03 28.09
C ALA A 13 0.23 -19.83 27.32
N PRO A 14 0.70 -20.98 27.84
CA PRO A 14 1.74 -21.78 27.20
C PRO A 14 1.42 -22.21 25.75
N GLU A 15 0.14 -22.38 25.44
CA GLU A 15 -0.35 -22.77 24.10
C GLU A 15 -0.16 -21.64 23.10
N VAL A 16 -0.47 -20.40 23.51
CA VAL A 16 -0.30 -19.19 22.69
C VAL A 16 1.19 -18.94 22.41
N ALA A 17 2.02 -19.13 23.42
CA ALA A 17 3.48 -19.05 23.28
C ALA A 17 4.02 -20.03 22.21
N ARG A 18 3.51 -21.27 22.17
CA ARG A 18 3.89 -22.25 21.15
C ARG A 18 3.43 -21.84 19.75
N GLN A 19 2.21 -21.33 19.62
CA GLN A 19 1.70 -20.86 18.33
C GLN A 19 2.57 -19.73 17.76
N ILE A 20 2.99 -18.78 18.61
CA ILE A 20 3.87 -17.69 18.18
C ILE A 20 5.24 -18.22 17.76
N ASP A 21 5.79 -19.23 18.45
CA ASP A 21 7.04 -19.85 18.03
C ASP A 21 6.93 -20.53 16.67
N ASP A 22 5.82 -21.21 16.41
CA ASP A 22 5.57 -21.86 15.11
C ASP A 22 5.43 -20.84 13.99
N LEU A 23 4.75 -19.72 14.24
CA LEU A 23 4.71 -18.59 13.31
C LEU A 23 6.11 -17.99 13.09
N ALA A 24 6.86 -17.74 14.16
CA ALA A 24 8.21 -17.19 14.07
C ALA A 24 9.12 -18.08 13.20
N LYS A 25 9.06 -19.40 13.39
CA LYS A 25 9.80 -20.38 12.56
C LYS A 25 9.38 -20.35 11.10
N ARG A 26 8.07 -20.32 10.80
CA ARG A 26 7.56 -20.24 9.43
C ARG A 26 8.04 -18.98 8.70
N HIS A 27 8.18 -17.88 9.43
CA HIS A 27 8.67 -16.61 8.90
C HIS A 27 10.21 -16.44 9.00
N GLY A 28 10.95 -17.49 9.40
CA GLY A 28 12.41 -17.49 9.42
C GLY A 28 13.06 -16.71 10.57
N PHE A 29 12.30 -16.37 11.62
CA PHE A 29 12.83 -15.64 12.77
C PHE A 29 13.53 -16.59 13.75
N PRO A 30 14.73 -16.23 14.24
CA PRO A 30 15.51 -17.08 15.12
C PRO A 30 15.00 -17.10 16.58
N THR A 31 14.25 -16.08 17.00
CA THR A 31 13.67 -16.01 18.35
C THR A 31 12.29 -15.34 18.34
N ARG A 32 11.43 -15.76 19.27
CA ARG A 32 10.11 -15.14 19.50
C ARG A 32 10.18 -13.63 19.70
N ALA A 33 11.17 -13.15 20.45
CA ALA A 33 11.34 -11.74 20.73
C ALA A 33 11.56 -10.92 19.46
N LYS A 34 12.41 -11.40 18.53
CA LYS A 34 12.63 -10.70 17.26
C LYS A 34 11.37 -10.68 16.39
N PHE A 35 10.63 -11.79 16.36
CA PHE A 35 9.36 -11.87 15.65
C PHE A 35 8.33 -10.89 16.22
N MET A 36 8.17 -10.82 17.55
CA MET A 36 7.24 -9.91 18.20
C MET A 36 7.62 -8.44 18.04
N SER A 37 8.92 -8.11 18.09
CA SER A 37 9.39 -6.75 17.83
C SER A 37 9.11 -6.32 16.39
N TYR A 38 9.36 -7.22 15.41
CA TYR A 38 9.00 -6.96 14.02
C TYR A 38 7.49 -6.77 13.88
N ALA A 39 6.69 -7.72 14.39
CA ALA A 39 5.24 -7.68 14.33
C ALA A 39 4.67 -6.39 14.93
N ALA A 40 5.19 -5.94 16.08
CA ALA A 40 4.78 -4.70 16.74
C ALA A 40 5.14 -3.44 15.95
N LEU A 41 6.31 -3.42 15.28
CA LEU A 41 6.71 -2.31 14.40
C LEU A 41 5.89 -2.27 13.11
N THR A 42 5.47 -3.43 12.61
CA THR A 42 4.62 -3.55 11.41
C THR A 42 3.13 -3.57 11.74
N TYR A 43 2.77 -3.54 13.02
CA TYR A 43 1.38 -3.60 13.48
C TYR A 43 0.66 -2.34 13.03
N GLY A 44 -0.26 -2.48 12.06
CA GLY A 44 -0.95 -1.37 11.40
C GLY A 44 -0.23 -0.78 10.18
N GLY A 45 0.92 -1.32 9.76
CA GLY A 45 1.74 -0.80 8.66
C GLY A 45 1.59 -1.51 7.31
N GLY A 46 0.75 -2.55 7.20
CA GLY A 46 0.69 -3.38 5.99
C GLY A 46 -0.68 -3.99 5.76
N GLY A 47 -1.52 -3.28 5.01
CA GLY A 47 -2.80 -3.77 4.51
C GLY A 47 -3.34 -2.91 3.37
N ASP A 48 -3.18 -1.58 3.47
CA ASP A 48 -3.85 -0.65 2.56
C ASP A 48 -2.94 -0.02 1.51
N ALA A 49 -1.66 -0.39 1.41
CA ALA A 49 -0.76 0.28 0.46
C ALA A 49 -1.24 0.18 -1.00
N ALA A 50 -1.82 -0.97 -1.39
CA ALA A 50 -2.43 -1.14 -2.71
C ALA A 50 -3.70 -0.31 -2.88
N ILE A 51 -4.58 -0.29 -1.87
CA ILE A 51 -5.84 0.46 -1.88
C ILE A 51 -5.57 1.98 -1.87
N VAL A 52 -4.62 2.44 -1.07
CA VAL A 52 -4.17 3.84 -1.01
C VAL A 52 -3.55 4.27 -2.33
N ALA A 53 -2.77 3.39 -2.98
CA ALA A 53 -2.24 3.66 -4.32
C ALA A 53 -3.39 3.78 -5.35
N GLU A 54 -4.37 2.89 -5.32
CA GLU A 54 -5.55 2.94 -6.19
C GLU A 54 -6.39 4.21 -5.93
N LEU A 55 -6.68 4.55 -4.67
CA LEU A 55 -7.42 5.76 -4.30
C LEU A 55 -6.68 7.04 -4.70
N SER A 56 -5.35 7.05 -4.57
CA SER A 56 -4.51 8.17 -5.01
C SER A 56 -4.58 8.35 -6.54
N GLN A 57 -4.59 7.25 -7.30
CA GLN A 57 -4.74 7.28 -8.76
C GLN A 57 -6.13 7.76 -9.18
N ILE A 58 -7.19 7.33 -8.49
CA ILE A 58 -8.57 7.79 -8.73
C ILE A 58 -8.69 9.29 -8.43
N SER A 59 -8.17 9.74 -7.29
CA SER A 59 -8.17 11.15 -6.90
C SER A 59 -7.44 12.03 -7.91
N TYR A 60 -6.27 11.59 -8.39
CA TYR A 60 -5.53 12.29 -9.45
C TYR A 60 -6.36 12.38 -10.75
N ALA A 61 -7.00 11.29 -11.17
CA ALA A 61 -7.83 11.29 -12.39
C ALA A 61 -9.01 12.27 -12.27
N LEU A 62 -9.70 12.29 -11.12
CA LEU A 62 -10.80 13.22 -10.87
C LEU A 62 -10.33 14.68 -10.91
N HIS A 63 -9.16 14.99 -10.34
CA HIS A 63 -8.59 16.33 -10.40
C HIS A 63 -8.25 16.78 -11.84
N GLN A 64 -7.79 15.87 -12.69
CA GLN A 64 -7.50 16.21 -14.08
C GLN A 64 -8.78 16.43 -14.90
N ILE A 65 -9.85 15.68 -14.60
CA ILE A 65 -11.18 15.89 -15.19
C ILE A 65 -11.75 17.26 -14.77
N ASP A 66 -11.67 17.60 -13.49
CA ASP A 66 -12.10 18.91 -12.97
C ASP A 66 -11.32 20.08 -13.62
N ARG A 67 -10.01 19.92 -13.79
CA ARG A 67 -9.17 20.92 -14.49
C ARG A 67 -9.52 21.08 -15.96
N ALA A 68 -9.88 19.99 -16.64
CA ALA A 68 -10.35 20.04 -18.02
C ALA A 68 -11.74 20.72 -18.12
N ALA A 69 -12.64 20.43 -17.17
CA ALA A 69 -13.97 21.02 -17.11
C ALA A 69 -13.97 22.52 -16.73
N THR A 70 -12.97 22.97 -15.99
CA THR A 70 -12.84 24.37 -15.52
C THR A 70 -11.94 25.24 -16.41
N GLU A 71 -11.66 24.80 -17.64
CA GLU A 71 -10.83 25.50 -18.65
C GLU A 71 -9.40 25.86 -18.18
N ARG A 72 -8.90 25.17 -17.14
CA ARG A 72 -7.54 25.34 -16.60
C ARG A 72 -6.49 24.47 -17.30
N LEU A 73 -6.71 24.16 -18.57
CA LEU A 73 -5.83 23.33 -19.39
C LEU A 73 -4.40 23.90 -19.49
N HIS A 74 -4.24 25.22 -19.35
CA HIS A 74 -2.95 25.91 -19.31
C HIS A 74 -2.05 25.53 -18.10
N LEU A 75 -2.61 24.88 -17.07
CA LEU A 75 -1.86 24.38 -15.91
C LEU A 75 -1.39 22.93 -16.07
N LEU A 76 -1.74 22.26 -17.17
CA LEU A 76 -1.25 20.92 -17.48
C LEU A 76 0.11 21.04 -18.15
N LYS A 77 1.14 20.41 -17.55
CA LYS A 77 2.45 20.35 -18.19
C LYS A 77 2.39 19.36 -19.36
N PRO A 78 3.22 19.52 -20.40
CA PRO A 78 3.25 18.58 -21.53
C PRO A 78 3.39 17.11 -21.12
N ASN A 79 4.23 16.84 -20.10
CA ASN A 79 4.39 15.48 -19.55
C ASN A 79 3.10 14.92 -18.94
N ASP A 80 2.29 15.77 -18.29
CA ASP A 80 1.00 15.35 -17.72
C ASP A 80 0.02 14.98 -18.83
N ILE A 81 0.04 15.70 -19.96
CA ILE A 81 -0.80 15.44 -21.13
C ILE A 81 -0.41 14.10 -21.78
N ASP A 82 0.89 13.84 -21.96
CA ASP A 82 1.38 12.58 -22.51
C ASP A 82 1.02 11.39 -21.63
N GLU A 83 1.11 11.55 -20.30
CA GLU A 83 0.73 10.53 -19.34
C GLU A 83 -0.78 10.26 -19.35
N ILE A 84 -1.61 11.31 -19.37
CA ILE A 84 -3.06 11.19 -19.52
C ILE A 84 -3.41 10.46 -20.83
N GLY A 85 -2.79 10.84 -21.94
CA GLY A 85 -3.02 10.23 -23.25
C GLY A 85 -2.67 8.73 -23.26
N ARG A 86 -1.54 8.36 -22.64
CA ARG A 86 -1.12 6.96 -22.51
C ARG A 86 -2.11 6.14 -21.69
N ARG A 87 -2.58 6.69 -20.57
CA ARG A 87 -3.56 6.04 -19.68
C ARG A 87 -4.93 5.92 -20.34
N ALA A 88 -5.40 6.95 -21.04
CA ALA A 88 -6.65 6.93 -21.79
C ALA A 88 -6.63 5.86 -22.89
N ARG A 89 -5.53 5.75 -23.65
CA ARG A 89 -5.37 4.71 -24.67
C ARG A 89 -5.38 3.30 -24.06
N ALA A 90 -4.72 3.10 -22.91
CA ALA A 90 -4.73 1.81 -22.20
C ALA A 90 -6.14 1.43 -21.71
N ALA A 91 -6.89 2.39 -21.15
CA ALA A 91 -8.26 2.18 -20.71
C ALA A 91 -9.19 1.87 -21.89
N LEU A 92 -9.09 2.61 -22.99
CA LEU A 92 -9.88 2.38 -24.20
C LEU A 92 -9.62 0.99 -24.79
N ASN A 93 -8.35 0.59 -24.88
CA ASN A 93 -7.98 -0.76 -25.32
C ASN A 93 -8.57 -1.83 -24.40
N SER A 94 -8.52 -1.64 -23.08
CA SER A 94 -9.09 -2.57 -22.10
C SER A 94 -10.62 -2.73 -22.25
N VAL A 95 -11.34 -1.68 -22.65
CA VAL A 95 -12.78 -1.75 -22.93
C VAL A 95 -13.04 -2.46 -24.25
N ILE A 96 -12.27 -2.16 -25.30
CA ILE A 96 -12.38 -2.83 -26.60
C ILE A 96 -12.14 -4.33 -26.46
N PHE A 97 -11.06 -4.74 -25.77
CA PHE A 97 -10.76 -6.16 -25.54
C PHE A 97 -11.84 -6.90 -24.75
N ARG A 98 -12.58 -6.21 -23.86
CA ARG A 98 -13.68 -6.80 -23.10
C ARG A 98 -14.99 -6.92 -23.88
N ASN A 99 -15.20 -6.10 -24.90
CA ASN A 99 -16.43 -6.08 -25.71
C ASN A 99 -16.26 -6.70 -27.10
N ALA A 100 -15.03 -7.03 -27.49
CA ALA A 100 -14.71 -7.75 -28.72
C ALA A 100 -14.68 -9.29 -28.54
N GLY A 101 -15.10 -9.78 -27.37
CA GLY A 101 -15.27 -11.20 -27.04
C GLY A 101 -16.74 -11.58 -26.98
#